data_AF-A0A1I4F3M7-F1
#
_entry.id   AF-A0A1I4F3M7-F1
#
_cell.length_a   1.000
_cell.length_b   1.000
_cell.length_c   1.000
_cell.angle_alpha   90.00
_cell.angle_beta   90.00
_cell.angle_gamma   90.00
#
_symmetry.space_group_name_H-M   'P 1'
#
loop_
_entity.id
_entity.type
_entity.pdbx_description
1 polymer ?
#
loop_
_entity_poly.entity_id
_entity_poly.type
_entity_poly.pdbx_seq_one_letter_code
_entity_poly.pdbx_strand_id
1 'polypeptide(L)'
;MTDISREQRMQAIIIKARRLFVVDALERDTALRANIELWTRKQLSHQQIGEYMYLYVHTLKGVAQTVGCDQVHLLSEAADTYSILHQNDWTEEVIHKLRQFIDQLHTELQRELGNMEAL
;
A
#
# COMPACT_ATOMS: atom_id res chain seq x y z
N MET A 1 13.51 -29.73 23.65
CA MET A 1 12.75 -28.72 22.89
C MET A 1 12.70 -27.47 23.76
N THR A 2 13.38 -26.40 23.36
CA THR A 2 13.35 -25.13 24.07
C THR A 2 11.96 -24.53 23.92
N ASP A 3 11.21 -24.44 25.01
CA ASP A 3 9.91 -23.76 25.01
C ASP A 3 10.13 -22.28 24.74
N ILE A 4 9.64 -21.84 23.59
CA ILE A 4 9.66 -20.45 23.18
C ILE A 4 8.69 -19.70 24.10
N SER A 5 9.14 -18.65 24.78
CA SER A 5 8.28 -17.85 25.65
C SER A 5 7.09 -17.25 24.86
N ARG A 6 6.00 -16.93 25.56
CA ARG A 6 4.82 -16.28 24.95
C ARG A 6 5.20 -15.00 24.20
N GLU A 7 6.11 -14.21 24.78
CA GLU A 7 6.60 -12.95 24.19
C GLU A 7 7.35 -13.19 22.88
N GLN A 8 8.29 -14.13 22.88
CA GLN A 8 9.03 -14.52 21.68
C GLN A 8 8.10 -15.06 20.58
N ARG A 9 7.07 -15.85 20.95
CA ARG A 9 6.06 -16.34 20.00
C ARG A 9 5.24 -15.19 19.42
N MET A 10 4.84 -14.21 20.23
CA MET A 10 4.10 -13.04 19.77
C MET A 10 4.94 -12.19 18.80
N GLN A 11 6.21 -11.95 19.12
CA GLN A 11 7.13 -11.23 18.24
C GLN A 11 7.31 -11.94 16.90
N ALA A 12 7.47 -13.27 16.91
CA ALA A 12 7.57 -14.06 15.69
C ALA A 12 6.28 -13.96 14.82
N ILE A 13 5.10 -13.94 15.45
CA ILE A 13 3.82 -13.75 14.75
C ILE A 13 3.76 -12.36 14.10
N ILE A 14 4.13 -11.31 14.83
CA ILE A 14 4.13 -9.93 14.32
C ILE A 14 5.06 -9.80 13.13
N ILE A 15 6.30 -10.28 13.24
CA ILE A 15 7.28 -10.25 12.14
C ILE A 15 6.74 -10.98 10.90
N LYS A 16 6.17 -12.18 11.10
CA LYS A 16 5.60 -12.96 9.99
C LYS A 16 4.38 -12.27 9.36
N ALA A 17 3.49 -11.70 10.16
CA ALA A 17 2.31 -10.99 9.68
C ALA A 17 2.71 -9.74 8.89
N ARG A 18 3.69 -8.98 9.38
CA ARG A 18 4.24 -7.80 8.71
C ARG A 18 4.85 -8.16 7.35
N ARG A 19 5.63 -9.26 7.29
CA ARG A 19 6.19 -9.76 6.03
C ARG A 19 5.11 -10.17 5.03
N LEU A 20 4.11 -10.94 5.47
CA LEU A 20 3.00 -11.35 4.61
C LEU A 20 2.25 -10.14 4.06
N PHE A 21 2.00 -9.14 4.91
CA PHE A 21 1.38 -7.89 4.49
C PHE A 21 2.19 -7.18 3.41
N VAL A 22 3.50 -6.99 3.59
CA VAL A 22 4.33 -6.27 2.62
C VAL A 22 4.39 -6.98 1.27
N VAL A 23 4.52 -8.31 1.25
CA VAL A 23 4.50 -9.09 0.01
C VAL A 23 3.17 -8.94 -0.72
N ASP A 24 2.06 -9.12 0.00
CA ASP A 24 0.70 -8.99 -0.54
C ASP A 24 0.40 -7.55 -1.02
N ALA A 25 0.94 -6.53 -0.35
CA ALA A 25 0.85 -5.13 -0.77
C ALA A 25 1.64 -4.85 -2.06
N LEU A 26 2.81 -5.47 -2.23
CA LEU A 26 3.63 -5.34 -3.45
C LEU A 26 3.01 -6.06 -4.66
N GLU A 27 2.36 -7.21 -4.43
CA GLU A 27 1.57 -7.87 -5.49
C GLU A 27 0.42 -6.99 -5.96
N ARG A 28 -0.32 -6.37 -5.03
CA ARG A 28 -1.38 -5.40 -5.38
C ARG A 28 -0.84 -4.14 -6.04
N ASP A 29 0.31 -3.64 -5.61
CA ASP A 29 0.99 -2.51 -6.26
C ASP A 29 1.30 -2.83 -7.73
N THR A 30 1.81 -4.03 -8.00
CA THR A 30 2.08 -4.50 -9.36
C THR A 30 0.82 -4.51 -10.22
N ALA A 31 -0.29 -5.01 -9.68
CA ALA A 31 -1.58 -5.00 -10.37
C ALA A 31 -2.10 -3.57 -10.64
N LEU A 32 -1.95 -2.67 -9.67
CA LEU A 32 -2.34 -1.27 -9.83
C LEU A 32 -1.47 -0.56 -10.88
N ARG A 33 -0.17 -0.82 -10.91
CA ARG A 33 0.75 -0.27 -11.92
C ARG A 33 0.37 -0.71 -13.33
N ALA A 34 -0.03 -1.97 -13.52
CA ALA A 34 -0.57 -2.43 -14.80
C ALA A 34 -1.83 -1.63 -15.21
N ASN A 35 -2.73 -1.34 -14.27
CA ASN A 35 -3.89 -0.48 -14.54
C ASN A 35 -3.48 0.98 -14.88
N ILE A 36 -2.46 1.54 -14.22
CA ILE A 36 -1.92 2.87 -14.55
C ILE A 36 -1.38 2.90 -15.99
N GLU A 37 -0.76 1.83 -16.47
CA GLU A 37 -0.33 1.72 -17.86
C GLU A 37 -1.52 1.69 -18.83
N LEU A 38 -2.58 0.93 -18.53
CA LEU A 38 -3.81 0.92 -19.32
C LEU A 38 -4.45 2.32 -19.37
N TRP A 39 -4.49 3.01 -18.24
CA TRP A 39 -4.95 4.40 -18.18
C TRP A 39 -4.10 5.34 -19.05
N THR A 40 -2.76 5.22 -18.98
CA THR A 40 -1.83 6.02 -19.80
C THR A 40 -2.08 5.80 -21.31
N ARG A 41 -2.48 4.59 -21.69
CA ARG A 41 -2.87 4.23 -23.06
C ARG A 41 -4.31 4.61 -23.41
N LYS A 42 -5.00 5.36 -22.54
CA LYS A 42 -6.41 5.78 -22.66
C LYS A 42 -7.40 4.60 -22.74
N GLN A 43 -7.04 3.46 -22.16
CA GLN A 43 -7.89 2.26 -22.09
C GLN A 43 -8.72 2.18 -20.80
N LEU A 44 -8.41 3.04 -19.83
CA LEU A 44 -9.24 3.28 -18.64
C LEU A 44 -9.59 4.76 -18.56
N SER A 45 -10.78 5.06 -18.06
CA SER A 45 -11.19 6.44 -17.73
C SER A 45 -10.54 6.91 -16.41
N HIS A 46 -10.59 8.22 -16.14
CA HIS A 46 -10.13 8.77 -14.86
C HIS A 46 -10.89 8.19 -13.67
N GLN A 47 -12.21 8.00 -13.81
CA GLN A 47 -13.05 7.39 -12.78
C GLN A 47 -12.54 5.99 -12.43
N GLN A 48 -12.31 5.14 -13.43
CA GLN A 48 -11.89 3.76 -13.21
C GLN A 48 -10.53 3.68 -12.51
N ILE A 49 -9.54 4.45 -12.98
CA ILE A 49 -8.22 4.42 -12.36
C ILE A 49 -8.23 5.07 -10.97
N GLY A 50 -9.01 6.14 -10.76
CA GLY A 50 -9.21 6.78 -9.46
C GLY A 50 -9.79 5.82 -8.42
N GLU A 51 -10.82 5.05 -8.80
CA GLU A 51 -11.40 4.00 -7.95
C GLU A 51 -10.39 2.90 -7.60
N TYR A 52 -9.58 2.45 -8.57
CA TYR A 52 -8.53 1.47 -8.29
C TYR A 52 -7.45 1.99 -7.35
N MET A 53 -7.03 3.25 -7.54
CA MET A 53 -6.07 3.91 -6.65
C MET A 53 -6.64 4.07 -5.23
N TYR A 54 -7.90 4.51 -5.10
CA TYR A 54 -8.60 4.60 -3.81
C TYR A 54 -8.66 3.26 -3.10
N LEU A 55 -9.16 2.21 -3.75
CA LEU A 55 -9.29 0.87 -3.15
C LEU A 55 -7.94 0.33 -2.67
N TYR A 56 -6.89 0.56 -3.44
CA TYR A 56 -5.53 0.20 -3.06
C TYR A 56 -5.08 0.91 -1.78
N VAL A 57 -5.12 2.25 -1.75
CA VAL A 57 -4.63 3.01 -0.58
C VAL A 57 -5.49 2.78 0.67
N HIS A 58 -6.80 2.65 0.50
CA HIS A 58 -7.74 2.37 1.58
C HIS A 58 -7.45 1.03 2.25
N THR A 59 -7.20 0.00 1.44
CA THR A 59 -6.85 -1.34 1.94
C THR A 59 -5.52 -1.33 2.66
N LEU A 60 -4.50 -0.67 2.08
CA LEU A 60 -3.17 -0.57 2.68
C LEU A 60 -3.22 0.11 4.05
N LYS A 61 -3.98 1.21 4.17
CA LYS A 61 -4.12 1.98 5.41
C LYS A 61 -4.55 1.13 6.60
N GLY A 62 -5.61 0.34 6.43
CA GLY A 62 -6.17 -0.47 7.50
C GLY A 62 -5.25 -1.60 7.95
N VAL A 63 -4.59 -2.27 6.99
CA VAL A 63 -3.73 -3.41 7.32
C VAL A 63 -2.38 -2.95 7.88
N ALA A 64 -1.78 -1.88 7.32
CA ALA A 64 -0.48 -1.35 7.77
C ALA A 64 -0.48 -0.97 9.25
N GLN A 65 -1.55 -0.34 9.74
CA GLN A 65 -1.70 0.02 11.15
C GLN A 65 -1.71 -1.22 12.06
N THR A 66 -2.35 -2.29 11.60
CA THR A 66 -2.53 -3.53 12.39
C THR A 66 -1.22 -4.30 12.55
N VAL A 67 -0.33 -4.22 11.57
CA VAL A 67 0.94 -4.99 11.54
C VAL A 67 2.18 -4.15 11.91
N GLY A 68 1.98 -2.89 12.33
CA GLY A 68 3.07 -2.01 12.77
C GLY A 68 3.96 -1.48 11.64
N CYS A 69 3.41 -1.29 10.43
CA CYS A 69 4.09 -0.59 9.34
C CYS A 69 3.74 0.90 9.35
N ASP A 70 4.25 1.64 10.33
CA ASP A 70 3.81 3.00 10.62
C ASP A 70 3.99 3.98 9.44
N GLN A 71 5.13 3.92 8.75
CA GLN A 71 5.38 4.81 7.62
C GLN A 71 4.46 4.51 6.42
N VAL A 72 4.20 3.23 6.15
CA VAL A 72 3.22 2.80 5.13
C VAL A 72 1.83 3.29 5.51
N HIS A 73 1.45 3.16 6.78
CA HIS A 73 0.17 3.65 7.30
C HIS A 73 0.01 5.16 7.06
N LEU A 74 0.98 5.98 7.48
CA LEU A 74 0.93 7.43 7.31
C LEU A 74 0.81 7.86 5.83
N LEU A 75 1.60 7.24 4.95
CA LEU A 75 1.54 7.55 3.51
C LEU A 75 0.19 7.14 2.89
N SER A 76 -0.30 5.96 3.25
CA SER A 76 -1.59 5.46 2.75
C SER A 76 -2.77 6.25 3.30
N GLU A 77 -2.70 6.75 4.54
CA GLU A 77 -3.70 7.66 5.11
C GLU A 77 -3.73 9.00 4.40
N ALA A 78 -2.57 9.58 4.07
CA ALA A 78 -2.49 10.82 3.31
C ALA A 78 -3.08 10.65 1.90
N ALA A 79 -2.76 9.54 1.23
CA ALA A 79 -3.29 9.22 -0.08
C ALA A 79 -4.80 8.95 -0.06
N ASP A 80 -5.29 8.18 0.91
CA ASP A 80 -6.71 7.89 1.12
C ASP A 80 -7.50 9.18 1.39
N THR A 81 -6.99 10.05 2.27
CA THR A 81 -7.59 11.37 2.54
C THR A 81 -7.68 12.21 1.27
N TYR A 82 -6.59 12.30 0.49
CA TYR A 82 -6.59 13.03 -0.78
C TYR A 82 -7.61 12.44 -1.77
N SER A 83 -7.68 11.11 -1.87
CA SER A 83 -8.62 10.43 -2.75
C SER A 83 -10.10 10.70 -2.37
N ILE A 84 -10.42 10.76 -1.08
CA ILE A 84 -11.77 11.05 -0.57
C ILE A 84 -12.17 12.49 -0.91
N LEU A 85 -11.25 13.45 -0.77
CA LEU A 85 -11.50 14.86 -1.11
C LEU A 85 -11.87 15.04 -2.59
N HIS A 86 -11.45 14.12 -3.46
CA HIS A 86 -11.65 14.18 -4.90
C HIS A 86 -12.53 13.03 -5.45
N GLN A 87 -13.27 12.31 -4.58
CA GLN A 87 -14.03 11.11 -4.96
C GLN A 87 -15.06 11.32 -6.09
N ASN A 88 -15.52 12.56 -6.28
CA ASN A 88 -16.51 12.95 -7.28
C ASN A 88 -15.89 13.73 -8.47
N ASP A 89 -14.58 13.93 -8.48
CA ASP A 89 -13.88 14.72 -9.49
C ASP A 89 -12.47 14.17 -9.78
N TRP A 90 -12.43 12.98 -10.39
CA TRP A 90 -11.20 12.36 -10.86
C TRP A 90 -10.68 13.08 -12.11
N THR A 91 -9.98 14.19 -11.92
CA THR A 91 -9.25 14.88 -12.99
C THR A 91 -7.90 14.23 -13.24
N GLU A 92 -7.29 14.47 -14.40
CA GLU A 92 -5.95 13.98 -14.72
C GLU A 92 -4.91 14.46 -13.70
N GLU A 93 -5.04 15.71 -13.20
CA GLU A 93 -4.18 16.26 -12.15
C GLU A 93 -4.30 15.48 -10.83
N VAL A 94 -5.53 15.17 -10.41
CA VAL A 94 -5.79 14.36 -9.21
C VAL A 94 -5.18 12.96 -9.35
N ILE A 95 -5.35 12.31 -10.50
CA ILE A 95 -4.77 10.99 -10.76
C ILE A 95 -3.23 11.05 -10.73
N HIS A 96 -2.62 12.07 -11.33
CA HIS A 96 -1.18 12.26 -11.26
C HIS A 96 -0.69 12.49 -9.83
N LYS A 97 -1.43 13.26 -9.02
CA LYS A 97 -1.08 13.48 -7.62
C LYS A 97 -1.18 12.20 -6.79
N LEU A 98 -2.22 11.41 -6.98
CA LEU A 98 -2.35 10.09 -6.34
C LEU A 98 -1.24 9.13 -6.75
N ARG A 99 -0.86 9.13 -8.02
CA ARG A 99 0.28 8.33 -8.50
C ARG A 99 1.57 8.66 -7.74
N GLN A 100 1.82 9.94 -7.42
CA GLN A 100 3.00 10.32 -6.63
C GLN A 100 2.98 9.68 -5.23
N PHE A 101 1.81 9.64 -4.57
CA PHE A 101 1.68 8.94 -3.28
C PHE A 101 1.90 7.44 -3.42
N ILE A 102 1.37 6.82 -4.48
CA ILE A 102 1.57 5.39 -4.76
C ILE A 102 3.04 5.07 -5.02
N ASP A 103 3.78 5.92 -5.74
CA ASP A 103 5.21 5.74 -5.97
C ASP A 103 6.02 5.85 -4.65
N GLN A 104 5.62 6.73 -3.74
CA GLN A 104 6.18 6.80 -2.39
C GLN A 104 5.87 5.54 -1.57
N LEU A 105 4.62 5.07 -1.61
CA LEU A 105 4.19 3.83 -0.96
C LEU A 105 4.98 2.62 -1.46
N HIS A 106 5.17 2.49 -2.77
CA HIS A 106 5.97 1.42 -3.35
C HIS A 106 7.41 1.43 -2.82
N THR A 107 8.05 2.60 -2.80
CA THR A 107 9.42 2.75 -2.27
C THR A 107 9.50 2.34 -0.81
N GLU A 108 8.51 2.72 -0.01
CA GLU A 108 8.43 2.36 1.39
C GLU A 108 8.20 0.85 1.59
N LEU A 109 7.31 0.23 0.81
CA LEU A 109 7.08 -1.22 0.86
C LEU A 109 8.35 -2.01 0.51
N GLN A 110 9.10 -1.58 -0.50
CA GLN A 110 10.39 -2.18 -0.85
C GLN A 110 11.42 -2.04 0.29
N ARG A 111 11.48 -0.87 0.94
CA ARG A 111 12.33 -0.63 2.11
C ARG A 111 11.97 -1.57 3.26
N GLU A 112 10.67 -1.70 3.56
CA GLU A 112 10.19 -2.59 4.62
C GLU A 112 10.52 -4.06 4.33
N LEU A 113 10.37 -4.51 3.09
CA LEU A 113 10.75 -5.86 2.69
C LEU A 113 12.25 -6.09 2.89
N GLY A 114 13.09 -5.17 2.42
CA GLY A 114 14.55 -5.26 2.57
C GLY A 114 15.01 -5.28 4.03
N ASN A 115 14.37 -4.48 4.90
CA ASN A 115 14.64 -4.50 6.34
C ASN A 115 14.32 -5.86 6.97
N MET A 116 13.27 -6.55 6.50
CA MET A 116 12.87 -7.86 7.01
C MET A 116 13.75 -9.00 6.51
N GLU A 117 14.35 -8.88 5.33
CA GLU A 117 15.29 -9.86 4.78
C GLU A 117 16.68 -9.77 5.41
N ALA A 118 17.01 -8.62 6.02
CA ALA A 118 18.26 -8.41 6.74
C ALA A 118 18.24 -8.88 8.21
N LEU A 119 17.07 -9.29 8.73
CA LEU A 119 16.86 -9.80 10.09
C LEU A 119 16.96 -11.33 10.15
#